data_AF-E9FWP2-F1
#
_entry.id   AF-E9FWP2-F1
#
_cell.length_a   1.000
_cell.length_b   1.000
_cell.length_c   1.000
_cell.angle_alpha   90.00
_cell.angle_beta   90.00
_cell.angle_gamma   90.00
#
_symmetry.space_group_name_H-M   'P 1'
#
loop_
_entity.id
_entity.type
_entity.pdbx_description
1 polymer ?
#
loop_
_entity_poly.entity_id
_entity_poly.type
_entity_poly.pdbx_seq_one_letter_code
_entity_poly.pdbx_strand_id
1 'polypeptide(L)'
;MTSPKQVLKSIGPKLVPFFKTLAIYFVVFIPEDNPSLLAMFIKCLPVASLLLFVLMHGMSLGNEYAFSRRILIGLMFSCLGDGLLVWRELFLYGMVSFGIGHMFFISAFGFQPLNLSLGIPMYIASMFGLSVWLPQQTLIYKMTVPIYTALLVTMAWRAAARVRFFEDLWTWTKLCSCVGGFFFVISDAIIGFHMFYSPIPYGQVLIMTTYYAAQLGIALSVVDSKASYIREEESRKKKKQQRHLLLNEQEGGSIMAGSAGTDIRHRPIGSVEN
;
A
#
# COMPACT_ATOMS: atom_id res chain seq x y z
N MET A 1 16.38 16.71 -8.15
CA MET A 1 16.05 15.29 -7.91
C MET A 1 17.34 14.58 -7.50
N THR A 2 17.39 13.88 -6.36
CA THR A 2 18.52 13.00 -6.06
C THR A 2 18.51 11.87 -7.10
N SER A 3 19.65 11.61 -7.74
CA SER A 3 19.73 10.56 -8.76
C SER A 3 19.36 9.21 -8.12
N PRO A 4 18.63 8.31 -8.82
CA PRO A 4 18.38 6.95 -8.32
C PRO A 4 19.65 6.23 -7.84
N LYS A 5 20.80 6.54 -8.47
CA LYS A 5 22.12 6.03 -8.05
C LYS A 5 22.55 6.52 -6.66
N GLN A 6 22.28 7.77 -6.32
CA GLN A 6 22.61 8.35 -5.01
C GLN A 6 21.72 7.77 -3.91
N VAL A 7 20.44 7.58 -4.21
CA VAL A 7 19.46 6.95 -3.31
C VAL A 7 19.86 5.49 -3.06
N LEU A 8 20.23 4.75 -4.10
CA LEU A 8 20.70 3.37 -3.96
C LEU A 8 22.00 3.28 -3.14
N LYS A 9 22.93 4.23 -3.31
CA LYS A 9 24.20 4.26 -2.56
C LYS A 9 23.99 4.51 -1.05
N SER A 10 22.98 5.27 -0.66
CA SER A 10 22.68 5.53 0.76
C SER A 10 21.83 4.42 1.41
N ILE A 11 20.99 3.75 0.62
CA ILE A 11 20.11 2.66 1.09
C ILE A 11 20.84 1.32 1.15
N GLY A 12 21.71 1.04 0.17
CA GLY A 12 22.39 -0.25 0.02
C GLY A 12 23.00 -0.78 1.32
N PRO A 13 23.82 0.00 2.04
CA PRO A 13 24.39 -0.42 3.31
C PRO A 13 23.34 -0.80 4.37
N LYS A 14 22.20 -0.10 4.40
CA LYS A 14 21.10 -0.36 5.35
C LYS A 14 20.32 -1.64 5.04
N LEU A 15 20.38 -2.14 3.80
CA LEU A 15 19.74 -3.40 3.39
C LEU A 15 20.65 -4.63 3.53
N VAL A 16 21.94 -4.44 3.83
CA VAL A 16 22.88 -5.55 4.04
C VAL A 16 22.36 -6.58 5.07
N PRO A 17 21.79 -6.19 6.23
CA PRO A 17 21.22 -7.16 7.18
C PRO A 17 20.11 -8.01 6.57
N PHE A 18 19.24 -7.43 5.74
CA PHE A 18 18.18 -8.17 5.06
C PHE A 18 18.73 -9.22 4.11
N PHE A 19 19.67 -8.85 3.23
CA PHE A 19 20.24 -9.82 2.29
C PHE A 19 21.04 -10.93 2.99
N LYS A 20 21.73 -10.61 4.09
CA LYS A 20 22.43 -11.62 4.91
C LYS A 20 21.44 -12.60 5.55
N THR A 21 20.39 -12.10 6.18
CA THR A 21 19.38 -12.95 6.83
C THR A 21 18.56 -13.74 5.82
N LEU A 22 18.28 -13.17 4.64
CA LEU A 22 17.67 -13.86 3.51
C LEU A 22 18.55 -15.02 3.02
N ALA A 23 19.86 -14.79 2.87
CA ALA A 23 20.80 -15.84 2.51
C ALA A 23 20.86 -16.93 3.58
N ILE A 24 20.89 -16.56 4.87
CA ILE A 24 20.83 -17.52 5.99
C ILE A 24 19.56 -18.39 5.90
N TYR A 25 18.40 -17.78 5.63
CA TYR A 25 17.14 -18.52 5.47
C TYR A 25 17.25 -19.62 4.39
N PHE A 26 17.71 -19.27 3.19
CA PHE A 26 17.81 -20.20 2.06
C PHE A 26 19.00 -21.16 2.13
N VAL A 27 20.05 -20.84 2.89
CA VAL A 27 21.20 -21.74 3.08
C VAL A 27 20.89 -22.78 4.17
N VAL A 28 20.30 -22.37 5.29
CA VAL A 28 19.93 -23.31 6.36
C VAL A 28 18.72 -24.14 5.94
N PHE A 29 17.77 -23.54 5.22
CA PHE A 29 16.63 -24.18 4.56
C PHE A 29 15.98 -25.31 5.39
N ILE A 30 15.42 -24.93 6.54
CA ILE A 30 14.70 -25.88 7.40
C ILE A 30 13.38 -26.26 6.71
N PRO A 31 13.11 -27.55 6.43
CA PRO A 31 11.86 -27.97 5.78
C PRO A 31 10.63 -27.63 6.62
N GLU A 32 9.54 -27.25 5.95
CA GLU A 32 8.26 -26.90 6.59
C GLU A 32 7.66 -28.03 7.45
N ASP A 33 8.00 -29.29 7.17
CA ASP A 33 7.54 -30.45 7.95
C ASP A 33 8.25 -30.60 9.31
N ASN A 34 9.29 -29.80 9.60
CA ASN A 34 10.07 -29.85 10.83
C ASN A 34 9.93 -28.54 11.64
N PRO A 35 8.74 -28.28 12.23
CA PRO A 35 8.50 -27.06 12.99
C PRO A 35 9.39 -27.02 14.25
N SER A 36 10.10 -25.91 14.42
CA SER A 36 10.98 -25.69 15.58
C SER A 36 11.11 -24.20 15.88
N LEU A 37 11.50 -23.87 17.13
CA LEU A 37 11.82 -22.48 17.49
C LEU A 37 12.92 -21.90 16.60
N LEU A 38 13.90 -22.72 16.19
CA LEU A 38 14.96 -22.29 15.28
C LEU A 38 14.39 -21.92 13.90
N ALA A 39 13.51 -22.74 13.32
CA ALA A 39 12.82 -22.44 12.07
C ALA A 39 12.03 -21.13 12.17
N MET A 40 11.33 -20.92 13.28
CA MET A 40 10.61 -19.68 13.57
C MET A 40 11.54 -18.46 13.57
N PHE A 41 12.64 -18.51 14.32
CA PHE A 41 13.60 -17.41 14.36
C PHE A 41 14.18 -17.14 12.97
N ILE A 42 14.67 -18.17 12.27
CA ILE A 42 15.29 -18.03 10.94
C ILE A 42 14.28 -17.45 9.92
N LYS A 43 13.02 -17.89 9.95
CA LYS A 43 11.96 -17.38 9.08
C LYS A 43 11.62 -15.91 9.34
N CYS A 44 11.68 -15.46 10.60
CA CYS A 44 11.40 -14.08 10.99
C CYS A 44 12.55 -13.10 10.69
N LEU A 45 13.81 -13.57 10.66
CA LEU A 45 15.01 -12.72 10.56
C LEU A 45 15.02 -11.75 9.35
N PRO A 46 14.61 -12.13 8.13
CA PRO A 46 14.57 -11.21 7.00
C PRO A 46 13.58 -10.06 7.23
N VAL A 47 12.36 -10.33 7.70
CA VAL A 47 11.37 -9.28 7.97
C VAL A 47 11.79 -8.42 9.17
N ALA A 48 12.39 -9.02 10.20
CA ALA A 48 12.98 -8.27 11.32
C ALA A 48 14.09 -7.31 10.86
N SER A 49 14.89 -7.71 9.86
CA SER A 49 15.89 -6.84 9.25
C SER A 49 15.25 -5.67 8.48
N LEU A 50 14.10 -5.90 7.82
CA LEU A 50 13.34 -4.84 7.16
C LEU A 50 12.68 -3.87 8.16
N LEU A 51 12.24 -4.37 9.32
CA LEU A 51 11.79 -3.52 10.43
C LEU A 51 12.91 -2.55 10.83
N LEU A 52 14.10 -3.08 11.09
CA LEU A 52 15.26 -2.25 11.44
C LEU A 52 15.60 -1.25 10.32
N PHE A 53 15.52 -1.66 9.06
CA PHE A 53 15.71 -0.78 7.91
C PHE A 53 14.74 0.42 7.94
N VAL A 54 13.44 0.18 8.16
CA VAL A 54 12.43 1.25 8.24
C VAL A 54 12.70 2.16 9.45
N LEU A 55 13.07 1.61 10.61
CA LEU A 55 13.44 2.38 11.80
C LEU A 55 14.62 3.33 11.55
N MET A 56 15.68 2.82 10.89
CA MET A 56 16.89 3.59 10.55
C MET A 56 16.67 4.67 9.47
N HIS A 57 15.54 4.66 8.78
CA HIS A 57 15.20 5.70 7.81
C HIS A 57 14.51 6.91 8.44
N GLY A 58 14.24 6.84 9.74
CA GLY A 58 13.75 7.94 10.56
C GLY A 58 12.28 7.76 10.94
N MET A 59 12.01 7.96 12.23
CA MET A 59 10.66 8.02 12.80
C MET A 59 10.49 9.31 13.58
N SER A 60 9.38 9.99 13.34
CA SER A 60 8.88 11.04 14.21
C SER A 60 7.37 10.85 14.37
N LEU A 61 6.78 11.52 15.37
CA LEU A 61 5.33 11.55 15.57
C LEU A 61 4.62 12.50 14.60
N GLY A 62 5.38 13.27 13.82
CA GLY A 62 4.84 14.13 12.77
C GLY A 62 4.06 13.37 11.69
N ASN A 63 3.07 14.05 11.09
CA ASN A 63 2.23 13.48 10.04
C ASN A 63 3.03 13.06 8.80
N GLU A 64 4.18 13.67 8.57
CA GLU A 64 5.11 13.34 7.49
C GLU A 64 5.73 11.93 7.61
N TYR A 65 5.66 11.32 8.81
CA TYR A 65 6.11 9.93 9.07
C TYR A 65 4.97 8.94 9.27
N ALA A 66 3.71 9.37 9.15
CA ALA A 66 2.54 8.48 9.34
C ALA A 66 2.57 7.28 8.37
N PHE A 67 3.03 7.50 7.14
CA PHE A 67 3.23 6.43 6.15
C PHE A 67 4.21 5.37 6.67
N SER A 68 5.44 5.78 7.03
CA SER A 68 6.49 4.88 7.49
C SER A 68 6.09 4.12 8.75
N ARG A 69 5.37 4.76 9.68
CA ARG A 69 4.82 4.12 10.89
C ARG A 69 3.82 3.01 10.57
N ARG A 70 2.90 3.26 9.64
CA ARG A 70 1.92 2.25 9.21
C ARG A 70 2.61 1.06 8.53
N ILE A 71 3.59 1.32 7.67
CA ILE A 71 4.41 0.25 7.07
C ILE A 71 5.15 -0.54 8.16
N LEU A 72 5.76 0.13 9.13
CA LEU A 72 6.47 -0.53 10.24
C LEU A 72 5.52 -1.46 11.03
N ILE A 73 4.35 -0.98 11.42
CA ILE A 73 3.39 -1.81 12.17
C ILE A 73 2.92 -2.99 11.30
N GLY A 74 2.67 -2.78 10.01
CA GLY A 74 2.32 -3.86 9.09
C GLY A 74 3.42 -4.94 8.97
N LEU A 75 4.68 -4.52 8.94
CA LEU A 75 5.84 -5.42 8.98
C LEU A 75 5.98 -6.16 10.32
N MET A 76 5.61 -5.54 11.45
CA MET A 76 5.63 -6.20 12.77
C MET A 76 4.62 -7.35 12.81
N PHE A 77 3.41 -7.10 12.31
CA PHE A 77 2.37 -8.13 12.18
C PHE A 77 2.72 -9.20 11.14
N SER A 78 3.44 -8.83 10.07
CA SER A 78 3.96 -9.81 9.11
C SER A 78 5.02 -10.72 9.76
N CYS A 79 5.94 -10.15 10.54
CA CYS A 79 6.96 -10.91 11.27
C CYS A 79 6.33 -11.83 12.33
N LEU A 80 5.29 -11.37 13.03
CA LEU A 80 4.52 -12.22 13.94
C LEU A 80 3.80 -13.35 13.19
N GLY A 81 3.23 -13.03 12.02
CA GLY A 81 2.61 -13.99 11.12
C GLY A 81 3.59 -15.07 10.67
N ASP A 82 4.81 -14.71 10.29
CA ASP A 82 5.88 -15.64 9.93
C ASP A 82 6.18 -16.63 11.05
N GLY A 83 6.24 -16.14 12.29
CA GLY A 83 6.46 -16.98 13.45
C GLY A 83 5.32 -17.96 13.71
N LEU A 84 4.07 -17.50 13.59
CA LEU A 84 2.89 -18.33 13.77
C LEU A 84 2.72 -19.38 12.66
N LEU A 85 3.05 -19.04 11.41
CA LEU A 85 2.93 -19.96 10.27
C LEU A 85 3.94 -21.12 10.29
N VAL A 86 4.88 -21.17 11.24
CA VAL A 86 5.80 -22.30 11.39
C VAL A 86 5.05 -23.55 11.86
N TRP A 87 4.05 -23.39 12.72
CA TRP A 87 3.22 -24.48 13.22
C TRP A 87 1.89 -24.50 12.47
N ARG A 88 1.52 -25.65 11.88
CA ARG A 88 0.31 -25.77 11.06
C ARG A 88 -0.96 -25.51 11.87
N GLU A 89 -0.95 -25.86 13.16
CA GLU A 89 -2.02 -25.61 14.12
C GLU A 89 -2.28 -24.11 14.33
N LEU A 90 -1.24 -23.28 14.14
CA LEU A 90 -1.30 -21.84 14.31
C LEU A 90 -1.56 -21.09 13.00
N PHE A 91 -1.79 -21.80 11.89
CA PHE A 91 -2.00 -21.22 10.56
C PHE A 91 -3.06 -20.11 10.58
N LEU A 92 -4.21 -20.35 11.23
CA LEU A 92 -5.29 -19.38 11.31
C LEU A 92 -4.87 -18.09 12.03
N TYR A 93 -4.11 -18.21 13.13
CA TYR A 93 -3.59 -17.06 13.87
C TYR A 93 -2.55 -16.30 13.05
N GLY A 94 -1.69 -17.01 12.32
CA GLY A 94 -0.74 -16.41 11.38
C GLY A 94 -1.45 -15.62 10.30
N MET A 95 -2.49 -16.18 9.69
CA MET A 95 -3.33 -15.52 8.68
C MET A 95 -4.02 -14.27 9.26
N VAL A 96 -4.54 -14.32 10.49
CA VAL A 96 -5.11 -13.13 11.17
C VAL A 96 -4.03 -12.08 11.38
N SER A 97 -2.83 -12.46 11.83
CA SER A 97 -1.70 -11.54 12.00
C SER A 97 -1.36 -10.83 10.68
N PHE A 98 -1.21 -11.58 9.58
CA PHE A 98 -1.01 -11.00 8.25
C PHE A 98 -2.18 -10.11 7.83
N GLY A 99 -3.42 -10.49 8.11
CA GLY A 99 -4.60 -9.70 7.81
C GLY A 99 -4.58 -8.32 8.50
N ILE A 100 -4.19 -8.28 9.77
CA ILE A 100 -3.97 -7.02 10.50
C ILE A 100 -2.84 -6.22 9.83
N GLY A 101 -1.75 -6.88 9.44
CA GLY A 101 -0.66 -6.27 8.69
C GLY A 101 -1.14 -5.61 7.38
N HIS A 102 -1.98 -6.31 6.62
CA HIS A 102 -2.60 -5.80 5.39
C HIS A 102 -3.46 -4.56 5.65
N MET A 103 -4.22 -4.50 6.75
CA MET A 103 -4.98 -3.30 7.12
C MET A 103 -4.07 -2.08 7.32
N PHE A 104 -2.90 -2.26 7.96
CA PHE A 104 -1.93 -1.19 8.11
C PHE A 104 -1.30 -0.77 6.78
N PHE A 105 -1.00 -1.71 5.89
CA PHE A 105 -0.53 -1.41 4.53
C PHE A 105 -1.59 -0.66 3.71
N ILE A 106 -2.85 -1.11 3.72
CA ILE A 106 -3.98 -0.41 3.09
C ILE A 106 -4.09 1.02 3.63
N SER A 107 -4.02 1.18 4.94
CA SER A 107 -4.06 2.49 5.59
C SER A 107 -2.87 3.36 5.15
N ALA A 108 -1.67 2.79 5.00
CA ALA A 108 -0.50 3.52 4.50
C ALA A 108 -0.69 3.96 3.04
N PHE A 109 -1.21 3.08 2.19
CA PHE A 109 -1.37 3.34 0.77
C PHE A 109 -2.52 4.30 0.45
N GLY A 110 -3.56 4.30 1.28
CA GLY A 110 -4.72 5.18 1.14
C GLY A 110 -5.62 4.84 -0.04
N PHE A 111 -6.74 5.55 -0.13
CA PHE A 111 -7.80 5.32 -1.12
C PHE A 111 -7.88 6.40 -2.21
N GLN A 112 -6.91 7.32 -2.25
CA GLN A 112 -6.88 8.40 -3.22
C GLN A 112 -5.64 8.31 -4.10
N PRO A 113 -5.77 8.17 -5.43
CA PRO A 113 -7.03 8.01 -6.18
C PRO A 113 -7.63 6.62 -6.02
N LEU A 114 -8.95 6.47 -6.11
CA LEU A 114 -9.59 5.15 -5.95
C LEU A 114 -9.21 4.19 -7.09
N ASN A 115 -9.29 4.62 -8.35
CA ASN A 115 -8.91 3.81 -9.53
C ASN A 115 -9.51 2.39 -9.52
N LEU A 116 -10.85 2.30 -9.59
CA LEU A 116 -11.60 1.04 -9.54
C LEU A 116 -11.31 0.09 -10.71
N SER A 117 -10.90 0.63 -11.86
CA SER A 117 -10.57 -0.20 -13.03
C SER A 117 -9.38 -1.13 -12.79
N LEU A 118 -8.48 -0.80 -11.85
CA LEU A 118 -7.44 -1.72 -11.40
C LEU A 118 -7.94 -2.74 -10.36
N GLY A 119 -8.86 -2.33 -9.48
CA GLY A 119 -9.33 -3.16 -8.38
C GLY A 119 -10.29 -4.26 -8.84
N ILE A 120 -11.23 -3.93 -9.72
CA ILE A 120 -12.28 -4.85 -10.19
C ILE A 120 -11.68 -6.14 -10.80
N PRO A 121 -10.72 -6.09 -11.75
CA PRO A 121 -10.13 -7.29 -12.31
C PRO A 121 -9.40 -8.15 -11.26
N MET A 122 -8.72 -7.53 -10.30
CA MET A 122 -8.02 -8.27 -9.23
C MET A 122 -9.01 -9.02 -8.33
N TYR A 123 -10.13 -8.39 -7.98
CA TYR A 123 -11.20 -9.03 -7.22
C TYR A 123 -11.82 -10.19 -8.00
N ILE A 124 -12.18 -9.99 -9.26
CA ILE A 124 -12.73 -11.05 -10.12
C ILE A 124 -11.76 -12.24 -10.21
N ALA A 125 -10.48 -11.97 -10.49
CA ALA A 125 -9.46 -13.02 -10.57
C ALA A 125 -9.32 -13.79 -9.24
N SER A 126 -9.31 -13.09 -8.10
CA SER A 126 -9.23 -13.73 -6.79
C SER A 126 -10.45 -14.57 -6.45
N MET A 127 -11.66 -14.09 -6.77
CA MET A 127 -12.90 -14.84 -6.55
C MET A 127 -12.96 -16.09 -7.43
N PHE A 128 -12.52 -15.99 -8.68
CA PHE A 128 -12.39 -17.13 -9.57
C PHE A 128 -11.38 -18.15 -9.03
N GLY A 129 -10.22 -17.70 -8.54
CA GLY A 129 -9.24 -18.60 -7.91
C GLY A 129 -9.78 -19.33 -6.69
N LEU A 130 -10.53 -18.64 -5.82
CA LEU A 130 -11.14 -19.24 -4.63
C LEU A 130 -12.25 -20.24 -4.96
N SER A 131 -13.07 -19.99 -6.00
CA SER A 131 -14.23 -20.83 -6.32
C SER A 131 -13.85 -22.27 -6.70
N VAL A 132 -12.61 -22.49 -7.16
CA VAL A 132 -12.10 -23.80 -7.59
C VAL A 132 -11.95 -24.80 -6.43
N TRP A 133 -11.50 -24.34 -5.26
CA TRP A 133 -11.10 -25.23 -4.15
C TRP A 133 -11.76 -24.90 -2.80
N LEU A 134 -12.21 -23.66 -2.58
CA LEU A 134 -12.80 -23.23 -1.32
C LEU A 134 -14.09 -24.00 -0.94
N PRO A 135 -14.99 -24.39 -1.88
CA PRO A 135 -16.20 -25.14 -1.53
C PRO A 135 -15.95 -26.49 -0.84
N GLN A 136 -14.76 -27.08 -1.02
CA GLN A 136 -14.39 -28.36 -0.43
C GLN A 136 -13.83 -28.23 1.00
N GLN A 137 -13.61 -27.00 1.48
CA GLN A 137 -12.98 -26.73 2.78
C GLN A 137 -13.98 -26.73 3.94
N THR A 138 -13.44 -26.76 5.16
CA THR A 138 -14.23 -26.61 6.39
C THR A 138 -14.87 -25.22 6.49
N LEU A 139 -15.92 -25.10 7.31
CA LEU A 139 -16.68 -23.86 7.44
C LEU A 139 -15.81 -22.66 7.88
N ILE A 140 -14.85 -22.90 8.79
CA ILE A 140 -13.96 -21.85 9.26
C ILE A 140 -13.12 -21.25 8.11
N TYR A 141 -12.57 -22.07 7.21
CA TYR A 141 -11.80 -21.58 6.07
C TYR A 141 -12.68 -20.94 5.00
N LYS A 142 -13.88 -21.48 4.76
CA LYS A 142 -14.88 -20.86 3.87
C LYS A 142 -15.24 -19.43 4.26
N MET A 143 -15.20 -19.09 5.55
CA MET A 143 -15.47 -17.75 6.04
C MET A 143 -14.20 -16.88 6.10
N THR A 144 -13.11 -17.43 6.64
CA THR A 144 -11.91 -16.64 6.95
C THR A 144 -11.03 -16.35 5.74
N VAL A 145 -10.89 -17.30 4.80
CA VAL A 145 -10.06 -17.13 3.59
C VAL A 145 -10.59 -16.01 2.68
N PRO A 146 -11.91 -15.88 2.39
CA PRO A 146 -12.40 -14.76 1.59
C PRO A 146 -12.17 -13.40 2.25
N ILE A 147 -12.35 -13.29 3.57
CA ILE A 147 -12.10 -12.05 4.31
C ILE A 147 -10.62 -11.66 4.22
N TYR A 148 -9.73 -12.63 4.45
CA TYR A 148 -8.29 -12.44 4.31
C TYR A 148 -7.92 -12.02 2.88
N THR A 149 -8.45 -12.74 1.88
CA THR A 149 -8.19 -12.47 0.45
C THR A 149 -8.67 -11.08 0.06
N ALA A 150 -9.81 -10.61 0.56
CA ALA A 150 -10.29 -9.25 0.31
C ALA A 150 -9.33 -8.19 0.87
N LEU A 151 -8.76 -8.41 2.07
CA LEU A 151 -7.73 -7.52 2.62
C LEU A 151 -6.46 -7.53 1.77
N LEU A 152 -5.96 -8.71 1.42
CA LEU A 152 -4.78 -8.88 0.59
C LEU A 152 -4.93 -8.22 -0.80
N VAL A 153 -6.04 -8.48 -1.48
CA VAL A 153 -6.35 -7.89 -2.80
C VAL A 153 -6.55 -6.39 -2.70
N THR A 154 -7.21 -5.90 -1.64
CA THR A 154 -7.32 -4.46 -1.39
C THR A 154 -5.96 -3.83 -1.20
N MET A 155 -5.07 -4.45 -0.42
CA MET A 155 -3.70 -3.98 -0.19
C MET A 155 -2.95 -3.85 -1.52
N ALA A 156 -2.96 -4.89 -2.34
CA ALA A 156 -2.29 -4.88 -3.64
C ALA A 156 -2.92 -3.88 -4.63
N TRP A 157 -4.25 -3.80 -4.70
CA TRP A 157 -4.95 -2.78 -5.49
C TRP A 157 -4.57 -1.37 -5.04
N ARG A 158 -4.53 -1.12 -3.72
CA ARG A 158 -4.16 0.18 -3.19
C ARG A 158 -2.72 0.52 -3.53
N ALA A 159 -1.80 -0.43 -3.42
CA ALA A 159 -0.41 -0.23 -3.81
C ALA A 159 -0.26 0.11 -5.30
N ALA A 160 -0.98 -0.59 -6.18
CA ALA A 160 -0.97 -0.36 -7.62
C ALA A 160 -1.60 0.99 -7.99
N ALA A 161 -2.72 1.36 -7.39
CA ALA A 161 -3.41 2.62 -7.67
C ALA A 161 -2.61 3.88 -7.26
N ARG A 162 -1.57 3.74 -6.43
CA ARG A 162 -0.64 4.85 -6.15
C ARG A 162 0.28 5.15 -7.32
N VAL A 163 0.56 4.15 -8.16
CA VAL A 163 1.44 4.28 -9.31
C VAL A 163 0.65 4.92 -10.45
N ARG A 164 0.87 6.22 -10.63
CA ARG A 164 0.29 6.98 -11.74
C ARG A 164 1.28 7.02 -12.89
N PHE A 165 1.35 5.95 -13.69
CA PHE A 165 2.31 5.82 -14.79
C PHE A 165 2.19 6.95 -15.85
N PHE A 166 0.99 7.51 -16.01
CA PHE A 166 0.69 8.53 -17.03
C PHE A 166 0.70 9.97 -16.49
N GLU A 167 1.08 10.16 -15.23
CA GLU A 167 1.29 11.49 -14.64
C GLU A 167 2.76 11.61 -14.21
N ASP A 168 3.35 12.81 -14.22
CA ASP A 168 4.72 13.09 -13.77
C ASP A 168 4.98 12.83 -12.26
N LEU A 169 4.11 12.06 -11.61
CA LEU A 169 4.03 11.82 -10.17
C LEU A 169 4.42 10.39 -9.76
N TRP A 170 4.88 9.57 -10.71
CA TRP A 170 5.42 8.25 -10.39
C TRP A 170 6.82 8.35 -9.78
N THR A 171 7.02 7.62 -8.68
CA THR A 171 8.32 7.48 -8.02
C THR A 171 8.69 6.00 -7.97
N TRP A 172 9.99 5.70 -8.01
CA TRP A 172 10.50 4.33 -7.85
C TRP A 172 9.96 3.67 -6.55
N THR A 173 9.82 4.43 -5.47
CA THR A 173 9.24 3.96 -4.20
C THR A 173 7.78 3.53 -4.29
N LYS A 174 6.96 4.20 -5.12
CA LYS A 174 5.58 3.78 -5.42
C LYS A 174 5.58 2.50 -6.26
N LEU A 175 6.51 2.37 -7.21
CA LEU A 175 6.67 1.11 -7.96
C LEU A 175 7.01 -0.04 -7.02
N CYS A 176 7.95 0.16 -6.08
CA CYS A 176 8.34 -0.87 -5.13
C CYS A 176 7.15 -1.39 -4.31
N SER A 177 6.26 -0.51 -3.84
CA SER A 177 5.03 -0.98 -3.18
C SER A 177 4.09 -1.75 -4.10
N CYS A 178 3.98 -1.35 -5.37
CA CYS A 178 3.11 -2.00 -6.35
C CYS A 178 3.62 -3.40 -6.68
N VAL A 179 4.90 -3.51 -7.05
CA VAL A 179 5.58 -4.80 -7.29
C VAL A 179 5.54 -5.66 -6.03
N GLY A 180 5.76 -5.06 -4.86
CA GLY A 180 5.68 -5.74 -3.58
C GLY A 180 4.28 -6.31 -3.30
N GLY A 181 3.22 -5.53 -3.54
CA GLY A 181 1.84 -5.97 -3.39
C GLY A 181 1.48 -7.13 -4.32
N PHE A 182 1.93 -7.12 -5.57
CA PHE A 182 1.74 -8.24 -6.49
C PHE A 182 2.46 -9.51 -6.04
N PHE A 183 3.71 -9.40 -5.61
CA PHE A 183 4.45 -10.56 -5.07
C PHE A 183 3.80 -11.12 -3.81
N PHE A 184 3.17 -10.29 -2.97
CA PHE A 184 2.44 -10.75 -1.80
C PHE A 184 1.23 -11.60 -2.22
N VAL A 185 0.44 -11.11 -3.18
CA VAL A 185 -0.70 -11.86 -3.72
C VAL A 185 -0.25 -13.19 -4.31
N ILE A 186 0.87 -13.21 -5.04
CA ILE A 186 1.42 -14.45 -5.61
C ILE A 186 1.85 -15.41 -4.49
N SER A 187 2.60 -14.95 -3.50
CA SER A 187 3.02 -15.75 -2.34
C SER A 187 1.83 -16.43 -1.67
N ASP A 188 0.79 -15.66 -1.32
CA ASP A 188 -0.35 -16.18 -0.57
C ASP A 188 -1.25 -17.07 -1.44
N ALA A 189 -1.33 -16.81 -2.75
CA ALA A 189 -2.02 -17.71 -3.68
C ALA A 189 -1.31 -19.07 -3.74
N ILE A 190 0.03 -19.09 -3.74
CA ILE A 190 0.82 -20.32 -3.67
C ILE A 190 0.62 -21.02 -2.32
N ILE A 191 0.62 -20.29 -1.19
CA ILE A 191 0.30 -20.85 0.14
C ILE A 191 -1.09 -21.50 0.12
N GLY A 192 -2.11 -20.78 -0.35
CA GLY A 192 -3.48 -21.26 -0.37
C GLY A 192 -3.64 -22.52 -1.22
N PHE A 193 -3.04 -22.54 -2.42
CA PHE A 193 -3.08 -23.72 -3.27
C PHE A 193 -2.31 -24.90 -2.66
N HIS A 194 -1.10 -24.66 -2.14
CA HIS A 194 -0.24 -25.68 -1.53
C HIS A 194 -0.89 -26.33 -0.29
N MET A 195 -1.58 -25.52 0.52
CA MET A 195 -2.19 -25.98 1.78
C MET A 195 -3.56 -26.62 1.58
N PHE A 196 -4.40 -26.09 0.68
CA PHE A 196 -5.82 -26.45 0.61
C PHE A 196 -6.21 -27.28 -0.61
N TYR A 197 -5.38 -27.32 -1.66
CA TYR A 197 -5.70 -28.05 -2.88
C TYR A 197 -4.70 -29.18 -3.17
N SER A 198 -3.44 -28.85 -3.42
CA SER A 198 -2.42 -29.86 -3.72
C SER A 198 -1.01 -29.35 -3.44
N PRO A 199 -0.13 -30.15 -2.82
CA PRO A 199 1.26 -29.77 -2.59
C PRO A 199 1.98 -29.44 -3.91
N ILE A 200 2.49 -28.21 -3.97
CA ILE A 200 3.31 -27.73 -5.08
C ILE A 200 4.77 -28.18 -4.88
N PRO A 201 5.42 -28.78 -5.89
CA PRO A 201 6.86 -29.06 -5.85
C PRO A 201 7.66 -27.77 -5.59
N TYR A 202 8.58 -27.81 -4.63
CA TYR A 202 9.35 -26.64 -4.19
C TYR A 202 8.49 -25.48 -3.65
N GLY A 203 7.29 -25.78 -3.12
CA GLY A 203 6.35 -24.80 -2.58
C GLY A 203 7.00 -23.80 -1.63
N GLN A 204 7.73 -24.28 -0.62
CA GLN A 204 8.47 -23.45 0.33
C GLN A 204 9.39 -22.41 -0.36
N VAL A 205 10.14 -22.81 -1.39
CA VAL A 205 11.06 -21.90 -2.09
C VAL A 205 10.27 -20.82 -2.84
N LEU A 206 9.22 -21.20 -3.56
CA LEU A 206 8.39 -20.29 -4.35
C LEU A 206 7.66 -19.28 -3.44
N ILE A 207 7.06 -19.76 -2.35
CA ILE A 207 6.39 -18.95 -1.35
C ILE A 207 7.37 -17.95 -0.76
N MET A 208 8.49 -18.41 -0.21
CA MET A 208 9.39 -17.55 0.54
C MET A 208 10.14 -16.55 -0.35
N THR A 209 10.45 -16.93 -1.59
CA THR A 209 11.08 -16.01 -2.56
C THR A 209 10.14 -14.87 -2.92
N THR A 210 8.90 -15.19 -3.27
CA THR A 210 7.89 -14.16 -3.60
C THR A 210 7.51 -13.34 -2.38
N TYR A 211 7.36 -13.97 -1.22
CA TYR A 211 7.09 -13.30 0.06
C TYR A 211 8.17 -12.29 0.46
N TYR A 212 9.45 -12.69 0.50
CA TYR A 212 10.51 -11.75 0.90
C TYR A 212 10.74 -10.65 -0.13
N ALA A 213 10.51 -10.91 -1.42
CA ALA A 213 10.47 -9.88 -2.45
C ALA A 213 9.30 -8.89 -2.21
N ALA A 214 8.14 -9.39 -1.80
CA ALA A 214 6.98 -8.59 -1.43
C ALA A 214 7.32 -7.63 -0.28
N GLN A 215 7.85 -8.18 0.81
CA GLN A 215 8.19 -7.42 2.00
C GLN A 215 9.28 -6.38 1.73
N LEU A 216 10.31 -6.73 0.95
CA LEU A 216 11.34 -5.78 0.53
C LEU A 216 10.74 -4.62 -0.28
N GLY A 217 9.86 -4.90 -1.24
CA GLY A 217 9.21 -3.87 -2.04
C GLY A 217 8.34 -2.91 -1.21
N ILE A 218 7.58 -3.46 -0.26
CA ILE A 218 6.77 -2.68 0.68
C ILE A 218 7.67 -1.84 1.59
N ALA A 219 8.74 -2.40 2.15
CA ALA A 219 9.67 -1.69 3.02
C ALA A 219 10.40 -0.56 2.29
N LEU A 220 10.87 -0.80 1.06
CA LEU A 220 11.54 0.22 0.24
C LEU A 220 10.63 1.40 -0.11
N SER A 221 9.31 1.22 -0.07
CA SER A 221 8.35 2.30 -0.35
C SER A 221 8.40 3.46 0.66
N VAL A 222 9.06 3.28 1.82
CA VAL A 222 9.21 4.34 2.83
C VAL A 222 10.30 5.37 2.49
N VAL A 223 11.20 5.07 1.55
CA VAL A 223 12.44 5.83 1.35
C VAL A 223 12.19 7.31 1.03
N ASP A 224 11.23 7.59 0.15
CA ASP A 224 10.88 8.94 -0.30
C ASP A 224 9.56 9.42 0.30
N SER A 225 9.07 8.77 1.37
CA SER A 225 7.74 9.04 1.93
C SER A 225 7.63 10.48 2.43
N LYS A 226 8.61 10.97 3.18
CA LYS A 226 8.68 12.35 3.67
C LYS A 226 8.72 13.37 2.54
N ALA A 227 9.59 13.16 1.55
CA ALA A 227 9.70 14.05 0.40
C ALA A 227 8.39 14.07 -0.42
N SER A 228 7.72 12.92 -0.54
CA SER A 228 6.43 12.82 -1.22
C SER A 228 5.32 13.52 -0.44
N TYR A 229 5.30 13.40 0.88
CA TYR A 229 4.36 14.11 1.75
C TYR A 229 4.46 15.64 1.58
N ILE A 230 5.67 16.19 1.64
CA ILE A 230 5.91 17.64 1.50
C ILE A 230 5.41 18.14 0.15
N ARG A 231 5.74 17.45 -0.95
CA ARG A 231 5.26 17.80 -2.30
C ARG A 231 3.74 17.77 -2.40
N GLU A 232 3.11 16.76 -1.82
CA GLU A 232 1.64 16.66 -1.82
C GLU A 232 0.99 17.77 -0.97
N GLU A 233 1.58 18.13 0.17
CA GLU A 233 1.11 19.24 1.00
C GLU A 233 1.22 20.59 0.29
N GLU A 234 2.36 20.87 -0.37
CA GLU A 234 2.54 22.07 -1.19
C GLU A 234 1.52 22.15 -2.33
N SER A 235 1.30 21.04 -3.05
CA SER A 235 0.30 20.99 -4.13
C SER A 235 -1.12 21.23 -3.62
N ARG A 236 -1.47 20.72 -2.42
CA ARG A 236 -2.76 20.97 -1.76
C ARG A 236 -2.92 22.44 -1.38
N LYS A 237 -1.88 23.08 -0.84
CA LYS A 237 -1.88 24.51 -0.52
C LYS A 237 -2.08 25.36 -1.78
N LYS A 238 -1.35 25.07 -2.86
CA LYS A 238 -1.51 25.75 -4.17
C LYS A 238 -2.94 25.63 -4.72
N LYS A 239 -3.52 24.43 -4.72
CA LYS A 239 -4.91 24.21 -5.17
C LYS A 239 -5.93 24.98 -4.33
N LYS A 240 -5.75 25.02 -3.00
CA LYS A 240 -6.63 25.80 -2.12
C LYS A 240 -6.53 27.30 -2.40
N GLN A 241 -5.31 27.82 -2.57
CA GLN A 241 -5.09 29.23 -2.91
C GLN A 241 -5.69 29.60 -4.26
N GLN A 242 -5.48 28.76 -5.29
CA GLN A 242 -6.08 28.97 -6.61
C GLN A 242 -7.61 28.95 -6.55
N ARG A 243 -8.20 28.03 -5.78
CA ARG A 243 -9.66 28.00 -5.57
C ARG A 243 -10.17 29.27 -4.88
N HIS A 244 -9.43 29.80 -3.90
CA HIS A 244 -9.81 31.05 -3.22
C HIS A 244 -9.72 32.27 -4.16
N LEU A 245 -8.71 32.32 -5.04
CA LEU A 245 -8.60 33.38 -6.05
C LEU A 245 -9.79 33.33 -7.03
N LEU A 246 -10.15 32.13 -7.52
CA LEU A 246 -11.29 31.95 -8.43
C LEU A 246 -12.63 32.34 -7.79
N LEU A 247 -12.83 32.05 -6.49
CA LEU A 247 -14.04 32.45 -5.77
C LEU A 247 -14.14 33.97 -5.61
N ASN A 248 -13.03 34.64 -5.28
CA ASN A 248 -12.99 36.09 -5.16
C ASN A 248 -13.25 36.81 -6.50
N GLU A 249 -12.74 36.27 -7.62
CA GLU A 249 -13.03 36.81 -8.96
C GLU A 249 -14.52 36.67 -9.33
N GLN A 250 -15.15 35.55 -8.97
CA GLN A 250 -16.58 35.34 -9.20
C GLN A 250 -17.45 36.29 -8.37
N GLU A 251 -17.12 36.51 -7.10
CA GLU A 251 -17.84 37.47 -6.25
C GLU A 251 -17.62 38.92 -6.71
N GLY A 252 -16.39 39.31 -7.06
CA GLY A 252 -16.08 40.64 -7.60
C GLY A 252 -16.76 40.92 -8.95
N GLY A 253 -16.84 39.92 -9.83
CA GLY A 253 -17.56 40.02 -11.11
C GLY A 253 -19.08 40.17 -10.94
N SER A 254 -19.67 39.50 -9.93
CA SER A 254 -21.10 39.62 -9.64
C SER A 254 -21.49 41.00 -9.08
N ILE A 255 -20.61 41.64 -8.31
CA ILE A 255 -20.84 42.98 -7.76
C ILE A 255 -20.78 44.04 -8.88
N MET A 256 -19.83 43.92 -9.81
CA MET A 256 -19.69 44.84 -10.95
C MET A 256 -20.87 44.74 -11.94
N ALA A 257 -21.42 43.53 -12.16
CA ALA A 257 -22.60 43.35 -13.00
C ALA A 257 -23.89 43.92 -12.38
N GLY A 258 -24.01 43.92 -11.04
CA GLY A 258 -25.15 44.50 -10.32
C GLY A 258 -25.20 46.03 -10.29
N SER A 259 -24.05 46.70 -10.45
CA SER A 259 -23.96 48.17 -10.41
C SER A 259 -24.25 48.86 -11.75
N ALA A 260 -24.34 48.12 -12.86
CA ALA A 260 -24.60 48.69 -14.19
C ALA A 260 -26.10 48.80 -14.55
N GLY A 261 -27.01 48.45 -13.64
CA GLY A 261 -28.45 48.33 -13.89
C GLY A 261 -29.33 49.43 -13.29
N THR A 262 -28.80 50.58 -12.89
CA THR A 262 -29.62 51.62 -12.24
C THR A 262 -29.16 53.02 -12.60
N ASP A 263 -29.39 53.44 -13.84
CA ASP A 263 -29.50 54.87 -14.10
C ASP A 263 -30.36 55.19 -15.34
N ILE A 264 -30.98 56.37 -15.28
CA ILE A 264 -31.65 57.14 -16.33
C ILE A 264 -33.13 56.81 -16.60
N ARG A 265 -34.03 57.61 -16.01
CA ARG A 265 -34.71 58.72 -16.73
C ARG A 265 -35.54 59.60 -15.79
N HIS A 266 -34.99 60.79 -15.52
CA HIS A 266 -35.74 61.99 -15.15
C HIS A 266 -36.83 62.28 -16.21
N ARG A 267 -38.08 62.49 -15.78
CA ARG A 267 -39.14 63.13 -16.57
C ARG A 267 -39.10 64.64 -16.35
N PRO A 268 -39.17 65.48 -17.39
CA PRO A 268 -39.70 66.83 -17.28
C PRO A 268 -41.19 66.88 -17.60
N ILE A 269 -41.85 67.83 -16.95
CA ILE A 269 -43.24 68.26 -17.13
C ILE A 269 -43.31 69.30 -18.27
N GLY A 270 -44.38 69.28 -19.08
CA GLY A 270 -44.75 70.32 -20.08
C GLY A 270 -45.44 69.65 -21.26
N SER A 271 -46.76 69.74 -21.47
CA SER A 271 -47.61 70.88 -21.87
C SER A 271 -48.27 70.54 -23.22
N VAL A 272 -49.58 70.30 -23.16
CA VAL A 272 -50.68 70.57 -24.10
C VAL A 272 -50.28 71.20 -25.46
N GLU A 273 -50.69 70.58 -26.57
CA GLU A 273 -51.55 71.19 -27.62
C GLU A 273 -51.84 70.22 -28.79
N ASN A 274 -53.13 70.22 -29.16
CA ASN A 274 -53.82 69.76 -30.39
C ASN A 274 -53.81 68.27 -30.80
#